data_AF-A0A0G4MNU4-F1
#
_entry.id   AF-A0A0G4MNU4-F1
#
_cell.length_a   1.000
_cell.length_b   1.000
_cell.length_c   1.000
_cell.angle_alpha   90.00
_cell.angle_beta   90.00
_cell.angle_gamma   90.00
#
_symmetry.space_group_name_H-M   'P 1'
#
loop_
_entity.id
_entity.type
_entity.pdbx_description
1 polymer ?
#
loop_
_entity_poly.entity_id
_entity_poly.type
_entity_poly.pdbx_seq_one_letter_code
_entity_poly.pdbx_strand_id
1 'polypeptide(L)'
;MANAQNAIAEAQAKARAFNNQDKDGDMDMDEEGEMNFQNPTGLGDVEIGQPKLINAQLKEYQLKGLNWLANLYEQGINGILADEMGLGKTVQSIS
;
A
#
# COMPACT_ATOMS: atom_id res chain seq x y z
N MET A 1 3.90 0.82 48.49
CA MET A 1 3.30 0.17 47.31
C MET A 1 3.43 0.99 46.01
N ALA A 2 4.03 2.18 46.02
CA ALA A 2 4.14 3.05 44.83
C ALA A 2 5.14 2.55 43.76
N ASN A 3 6.18 1.80 44.16
CA ASN A 3 7.25 1.37 43.25
C ASN A 3 6.81 0.31 42.23
N ALA A 4 5.89 -0.57 42.62
CA ALA A 4 5.38 -1.62 41.73
C ALA A 4 4.50 -1.03 40.61
N GLN A 5 3.68 -0.03 40.94
CA GLN A 5 2.84 0.66 39.96
C GLN A 5 3.66 1.47 38.96
N ASN A 6 4.72 2.15 39.42
CA ASN A 6 5.63 2.87 38.52
C ASN A 6 6.38 1.93 37.57
N ALA A 7 6.87 0.78 38.06
CA ALA A 7 7.56 -0.20 37.21
C ALA A 7 6.64 -0.81 36.13
N ILE A 8 5.37 -1.07 36.46
CA ILE A 8 4.38 -1.57 35.50
C ILE A 8 4.06 -0.50 34.45
N ALA A 9 3.93 0.76 34.85
CA ALA A 9 3.67 1.88 33.94
C ALA A 9 4.81 2.10 32.95
N GLU A 10 6.07 2.07 33.42
CA GLU A 10 7.26 2.17 32.55
C GLU A 10 7.36 0.98 31.58
N ALA A 11 7.11 -0.24 32.06
CA ALA A 11 7.11 -1.43 31.20
C ALA A 11 6.03 -1.36 30.11
N GLN A 12 4.82 -0.89 30.45
CA GLN A 12 3.74 -0.69 29.49
C GLN A 12 4.07 0.41 28.48
N ALA A 13 4.67 1.53 28.91
CA ALA A 13 5.08 2.61 28.03
C ALA A 13 6.16 2.15 27.04
N LYS A 14 7.14 1.38 27.52
CA LYS A 14 8.21 0.83 26.67
C LYS A 14 7.69 -0.20 25.67
N ALA A 15 6.73 -1.04 26.08
CA ALA A 15 6.07 -2.00 25.18
C ALA A 15 5.25 -1.28 24.09
N ARG A 16 4.54 -0.19 24.44
CA ARG A 16 3.81 0.64 23.47
C ARG A 16 4.74 1.36 22.48
N ALA A 17 5.87 1.88 22.98
CA ALA A 17 6.87 2.54 22.14
C ALA A 17 7.54 1.57 21.17
N PHE A 18 7.82 0.32 21.60
CA PHE A 18 8.35 -0.74 20.75
C PHE A 18 7.35 -1.13 19.65
N ASN A 19 6.06 -1.29 19.99
CA ASN A 19 5.02 -1.62 19.01
C ASN A 19 4.71 -0.48 18.01
N ASN A 20 5.13 0.75 18.31
CA ASN A 20 4.99 1.90 17.41
C ASN A 20 6.23 2.10 16.52
N GLN A 21 7.37 1.47 16.80
CA GLN A 21 8.57 1.60 15.95
C GLN A 21 8.47 0.82 14.64
N ASP A 22 7.63 -0.22 14.57
CA ASP A 22 7.38 -0.98 13.33
C ASP A 22 6.23 -0.38 12.48
N LYS A 23 5.65 0.76 12.88
CA LYS A 23 4.52 1.43 12.21
C LYS A 23 4.90 2.54 11.22
N ASP A 24 6.17 2.68 10.88
CA ASP A 24 6.60 3.68 9.87
C ASP A 24 6.34 3.20 8.41
N GLY A 25 5.82 1.99 8.23
CA GLY A 25 5.11 1.61 7.00
C GLY A 25 3.61 1.78 7.22
N ASP A 26 3.01 2.74 6.52
CA ASP A 26 1.56 2.99 6.51
C ASP A 26 0.84 1.80 5.84
N MET A 27 0.78 0.66 6.54
CA MET A 27 0.01 -0.51 6.12
C MET A 27 -1.43 -0.29 6.56
N ASP A 28 -2.35 -0.15 5.61
CA ASP A 28 -3.79 -0.06 5.90
C ASP A 28 -4.23 -1.37 6.55
N MET A 29 -4.46 -1.31 7.86
CA MET A 29 -4.92 -2.43 8.67
C MET A 29 -6.42 -2.27 8.93
N ASP A 30 -7.20 -3.32 8.77
CA ASP A 30 -8.62 -3.32 9.09
C ASP A 30 -8.89 -3.29 10.62
N GLU A 31 -10.17 -3.27 11.00
CA GLU A 31 -10.57 -3.25 12.43
C GLU A 31 -10.10 -4.48 13.22
N GLU A 32 -9.71 -5.56 12.53
CA GLU A 32 -9.20 -6.80 13.12
C GLU A 32 -7.66 -6.83 13.16
N GLY A 33 -6.99 -5.81 12.63
CA GLY A 33 -5.53 -5.72 12.58
C GLY A 33 -4.91 -6.55 11.47
N GLU A 34 -5.70 -6.93 10.47
CA GLU A 34 -5.26 -7.61 9.25
C GLU A 34 -5.04 -6.60 8.12
N MET A 35 -4.20 -6.95 7.15
CA MET A 35 -3.95 -6.09 5.98
C MET A 35 -5.23 -5.93 5.16
N ASN A 36 -5.66 -4.68 4.92
CA ASN A 36 -6.87 -4.38 4.17
C ASN A 36 -6.65 -4.52 2.65
N PHE A 37 -6.82 -5.73 2.13
CA PHE A 37 -6.73 -6.01 0.69
C PHE A 37 -7.99 -5.64 -0.11
N GLN A 38 -9.07 -5.22 0.56
CA GLN A 38 -10.33 -4.93 -0.13
C GLN A 38 -10.29 -3.60 -0.88
N ASN A 39 -9.48 -2.66 -0.42
CA ASN A 39 -9.30 -1.37 -1.07
C ASN A 39 -7.84 -0.90 -0.99
N PRO A 40 -6.91 -1.55 -1.73
CA PRO A 40 -5.51 -1.15 -1.70
C PRO A 40 -5.31 0.32 -2.08
N THR A 41 -6.18 0.89 -2.92
CA THR A 41 -6.16 2.31 -3.31
C THR A 41 -6.58 3.30 -2.22
N GLY A 42 -6.95 2.84 -1.02
CA GLY A 42 -7.41 3.71 0.08
C GLY A 42 -6.35 4.66 0.65
N LEU A 43 -5.07 4.41 0.39
CA LEU A 43 -3.93 5.07 1.04
C LEU A 43 -3.33 6.27 0.29
N GLY A 44 -3.93 6.70 -0.82
CA GLY A 44 -3.49 7.87 -1.56
C GLY A 44 -3.58 7.65 -3.06
N ASP A 45 -4.10 8.64 -3.76
CA ASP A 45 -4.18 8.60 -5.22
C ASP A 45 -2.79 8.90 -5.80
N VAL A 46 -1.96 7.86 -5.96
CA VAL A 46 -0.77 7.96 -6.80
C VAL A 46 -1.24 8.15 -8.24
N GLU A 47 -1.27 9.41 -8.68
CA GLU A 47 -1.69 9.75 -10.03
C GLU A 47 -0.49 9.75 -10.99
N ILE A 48 -0.21 8.59 -11.59
CA ILE A 48 0.77 8.43 -12.65
C ILE A 48 0.14 8.80 -14.00
N GLY A 49 0.63 9.91 -14.56
CA GLY A 49 0.31 10.30 -15.92
C GLY A 49 1.01 9.45 -16.98
N GLN A 50 0.76 9.74 -18.26
CA GLN A 50 1.38 9.04 -19.39
C GLN A 50 2.92 8.96 -19.27
N PRO A 51 3.51 7.76 -19.24
CA PRO A 51 4.96 7.59 -19.24
C PRO A 51 5.60 8.13 -20.52
N LYS A 52 6.68 8.91 -20.36
CA LYS A 52 7.37 9.57 -21.49
C LYS A 52 8.37 8.66 -22.22
N LEU A 53 8.77 7.56 -21.59
CA LEU A 53 9.79 6.65 -22.11
C LEU A 53 9.26 5.63 -23.13
N ILE A 54 7.95 5.40 -23.14
CA ILE A 54 7.31 4.48 -24.09
C ILE A 54 6.82 5.22 -25.33
N ASN A 55 7.07 4.65 -26.51
CA ASN A 55 6.53 5.15 -27.77
C ASN A 55 5.09 4.64 -27.99
N ALA A 56 4.22 4.84 -27.00
CA ALA A 56 2.82 4.45 -27.03
C ALA A 56 1.97 5.44 -26.22
N GLN A 57 0.70 5.58 -26.59
CA GLN A 57 -0.28 6.35 -25.82
C GLN A 57 -1.20 5.36 -25.10
N LEU A 58 -1.19 5.41 -23.77
CA LEU A 58 -2.07 4.61 -22.93
C LEU A 58 -3.49 5.18 -22.98
N LYS A 59 -4.47 4.29 -23.01
CA LYS A 59 -5.88 4.67 -22.83
C LYS A 59 -6.17 4.94 -21.36
N GLU A 60 -7.24 5.68 -21.08
CA GLU A 60 -7.60 6.07 -19.71
C GLU A 60 -7.72 4.88 -18.74
N TYR A 61 -8.31 3.76 -19.20
CA TYR A 61 -8.41 2.55 -18.37
C TYR A 61 -7.04 1.91 -18.10
N GLN A 62 -6.08 2.06 -19.00
CA GLN A 62 -4.71 1.56 -18.83
C GLN A 62 -3.93 2.41 -17.82
N LEU A 63 -4.17 3.73 -17.80
CA LEU A 63 -3.62 4.63 -16.78
C LEU A 63 -4.18 4.31 -15.40
N LYS A 64 -5.48 3.98 -15.30
CA LYS A 64 -6.08 3.50 -14.04
C LYS A 64 -5.43 2.20 -13.55
N GLY A 65 -5.18 1.25 -14.45
CA GLY A 65 -4.44 0.02 -14.14
C GLY A 65 -3.00 0.30 -13.69
N LEU A 66 -2.31 1.25 -14.32
CA LEU A 66 -0.96 1.67 -13.94
C LEU A 66 -0.92 2.31 -12.55
N ASN A 67 -1.88 3.20 -12.23
CA ASN A 67 -2.00 3.80 -10.90
C ASN A 67 -2.24 2.74 -9.81
N TRP A 68 -3.08 1.74 -10.12
CA TRP A 68 -3.31 0.62 -9.22
C TRP A 68 -2.02 -0.18 -8.96
N LEU A 69 -1.25 -0.48 -10.02
CA LEU A 69 0.04 -1.16 -9.89
C LEU A 69 1.07 -0.34 -9.10
N ALA A 70 1.11 0.98 -9.31
CA ALA A 70 2.01 1.88 -8.59
C ALA A 70 1.72 1.89 -7.08
N ASN A 71 0.44 1.96 -6.72
CA ASN A 71 0.02 1.92 -5.33
C ASN A 71 0.35 0.56 -4.66
N LEU A 72 0.19 -0.56 -5.37
CA LEU A 72 0.63 -1.86 -4.87
C LEU A 72 2.15 -1.92 -4.63
N TYR A 73 2.92 -1.31 -5.55
CA TYR A 73 4.37 -1.22 -5.42
C TYR A 73 4.79 -0.41 -4.18
N GLU A 74 4.15 0.73 -3.92
CA GLU A 74 4.41 1.55 -2.72
C GLU A 74 4.12 0.78 -1.42
N GLN A 75 3.10 -0.08 -1.42
CA GLN A 75 2.75 -0.93 -0.28
C GLN A 75 3.61 -2.19 -0.17
N GLY A 76 4.47 -2.48 -1.16
CA GLY A 76 5.25 -3.72 -1.21
C GLY A 76 4.40 -4.99 -1.39
N ILE A 77 3.18 -4.85 -1.95
CA ILE A 77 2.23 -5.94 -2.16
C ILE A 77 2.28 -6.39 -3.63
N ASN A 78 2.23 -7.69 -3.86
CA ASN A 78 2.11 -8.24 -5.22
C ASN A 78 0.65 -8.24 -5.69
N GLY A 79 0.41 -7.91 -6.97
CA GLY A 79 -0.93 -7.91 -7.58
C GLY A 79 -1.04 -8.80 -8.81
N ILE A 80 -2.27 -9.20 -9.12
CA ILE A 80 -2.62 -9.92 -10.36
C ILE A 80 -3.43 -8.99 -11.26
N LEU A 81 -2.88 -8.61 -12.42
CA LEU A 81 -3.60 -7.83 -13.42
C LEU A 81 -4.46 -8.75 -14.29
N ALA A 82 -5.75 -8.83 -13.96
CA ALA A 82 -6.70 -9.80 -14.53
C ALA A 82 -7.72 -9.20 -15.51
N ASP A 83 -7.37 -8.11 -16.20
CA ASP A 83 -8.21 -7.51 -17.24
C ASP A 83 -8.59 -8.50 -18.34
N GLU A 84 -9.69 -8.23 -19.06
CA GLU A 84 -10.10 -8.97 -20.25
C GLU A 84 -8.96 -9.08 -21.29
N MET A 85 -8.97 -10.16 -22.08
CA MET A 85 -8.02 -10.35 -23.18
C MET A 85 -8.17 -9.22 -24.21
N GLY A 86 -7.06 -8.80 -24.82
CA GLY A 86 -7.07 -7.72 -25.81
C GLY A 86 -7.06 -6.29 -25.24
N LEU A 87 -7.23 -6.10 -23.92
CA LEU A 87 -7.12 -4.76 -23.29
C LEU A 87 -5.70 -4.20 -23.19
N GLY A 88 -4.69 -4.99 -23.58
CA GLY A 88 -3.30 -4.54 -23.65
C GLY A 88 -2.54 -4.61 -22.33
N LYS A 89 -2.79 -5.63 -21.49
CA LYS A 89 -2.06 -5.87 -20.23
C LYS A 89 -0.54 -5.83 -20.40
N THR A 90 -0.01 -6.36 -21.51
CA THR A 90 1.43 -6.31 -21.81
C THR A 90 1.98 -4.90 -21.90
N VAL A 91 1.24 -3.96 -22.52
CA VAL A 91 1.72 -2.57 -22.64
C VAL A 91 1.65 -1.87 -21.28
N GLN A 92 0.65 -2.20 -20.44
CA GLN A 92 0.54 -1.70 -19.07
C GLN A 92 1.67 -2.21 -18.16
N SER A 93 2.16 -3.45 -18.37
CA SER A 93 3.26 -3.99 -17.57
C SER A 93 4.63 -3.43 -17.94
N ILE A 94 4.79 -2.88 -19.15
CA ILE A 94 6.06 -2.29 -19.64
C ILE A 94 6.14 -0.80 -19.33
N SER A 95 4.98 -0.14 -19.22
CA SER A 95 4.83 1.31 -19.14
C SER A 95 5.37 1.94 -17.87
#